data_AF-A0A936K0V7-F1
#
_entry.id   AF-A0A936K0V7-F1
#
_cell.length_a   1.000
_cell.length_b   1.000
_cell.length_c   1.000
_cell.angle_alpha   90.00
_cell.angle_beta   90.00
_cell.angle_gamma   90.00
#
_symmetry.space_group_name_H-M   'P 1'
#
loop_
_entity.id
_entity.type
_entity.pdbx_description
1 polymer ?
#
loop_
_entity_poly.entity_id
_entity_poly.type
_entity_poly.pdbx_seq_one_letter_code
_entity_poly.pdbx_strand_id
1 'polypeptide(L)'
;MPDTETPLLRLLGVPTWVGPHSDIVFPAERPYQFLALLACRGVWTTRDELAELMWPDRSQASARGNMRTLLLRALNISPEIIIEQQSDRLASRSRPSRRGADG
;
A
#
# COMPACT_ATOMS: atom_id res chain seq x y z
N MET A 1 -6.29 19.78 -13.18
CA MET A 1 -5.57 19.30 -11.99
C MET A 1 -6.28 18.05 -11.50
N PRO A 2 -5.62 17.02 -10.97
CA PRO A 2 -6.33 15.87 -10.42
C PRO A 2 -7.30 16.38 -9.34
N ASP A 3 -8.55 15.94 -9.39
CA ASP A 3 -9.55 16.24 -8.37
C ASP A 3 -9.01 15.79 -7.02
N THR A 4 -8.81 16.74 -6.10
CA THR A 4 -8.18 16.53 -4.78
C THR A 4 -8.97 15.58 -3.87
N GLU A 5 -10.15 15.12 -4.30
CA GLU A 5 -10.97 14.15 -3.58
C GLU A 5 -10.52 12.70 -3.74
N THR A 6 -9.79 12.34 -4.82
CA THR A 6 -9.35 10.95 -5.03
C THR A 6 -7.89 10.79 -4.63
N PRO A 7 -7.60 10.00 -3.58
CA PRO A 7 -6.22 9.76 -3.19
C PRO A 7 -5.48 8.97 -4.27
N LEU A 8 -4.27 9.43 -4.62
CA LEU A 8 -3.42 8.81 -5.64
C LEU A 8 -1.99 8.61 -5.12
N LEU A 9 -1.35 7.53 -5.56
CA LEU A 9 0.07 7.31 -5.31
C LEU A 9 0.88 7.74 -6.55
N ARG A 10 1.69 8.80 -6.39
CA ARG A 10 2.63 9.25 -7.42
C ARG A 10 3.94 8.50 -7.24
N LEU A 11 4.31 7.67 -8.21
CA LEU A 11 5.53 6.88 -8.18
C LEU A 11 6.63 7.40 -9.12
N LEU A 12 6.28 8.29 -10.05
CA LEU A 12 7.25 8.96 -10.92
C LEU A 12 7.80 10.20 -10.20
N GLY A 13 9.09 10.17 -9.90
CA GLY A 13 9.74 11.15 -9.02
C GLY A 13 9.85 10.63 -7.59
N VAL A 14 9.75 11.53 -6.60
CA VAL A 14 9.74 11.13 -5.19
C VAL A 14 8.40 10.44 -4.89
N PRO A 15 8.40 9.14 -4.51
CA PRO A 15 7.16 8.43 -4.22
C PRO A 15 6.36 9.18 -3.16
N THR A 16 5.11 9.52 -3.48
CA THR A 16 4.27 10.38 -2.63
C THR A 16 2.83 9.92 -2.71
N TRP A 17 2.21 9.65 -1.56
CA TRP A 17 0.76 9.56 -1.44
C TRP A 17 0.19 10.98 -1.43
N VAL A 18 -0.67 11.29 -2.38
CA VAL A 18 -1.40 12.56 -2.45
C VAL A 18 -2.79 12.28 -1.93
N GLY A 19 -3.04 12.68 -0.69
CA GLY A 19 -4.30 12.49 0.01
C GLY A 19 -5.15 13.76 0.05
N PRO A 20 -6.43 13.66 0.45
CA PRO A 20 -7.32 14.80 0.53
C PRO A 20 -6.93 15.81 1.62
N HIS A 21 -6.28 15.38 2.71
CA HIS A 21 -5.87 16.28 3.81
C HIS A 21 -4.37 16.54 3.84
N SER A 22 -3.55 15.61 3.36
CA SER A 22 -2.09 15.78 3.36
C SER A 22 -1.39 14.88 2.33
N ASP A 23 -0.23 15.36 1.89
CA ASP A 23 0.72 14.59 1.11
C ASP A 23 1.70 13.87 2.04
N ILE A 24 1.95 12.58 1.78
CA ILE A 24 2.89 11.76 2.55
C ILE A 24 3.99 11.29 1.60
N VAL A 25 5.21 11.78 1.83
CA VAL A 25 6.40 11.29 1.14
C VAL A 25 6.71 9.88 1.62
N PHE A 26 7.03 8.99 0.69
CA PHE A 26 7.44 7.62 0.96
C PHE A 26 8.97 7.55 0.98
N PRO A 27 9.63 7.60 2.15
CA PRO A 27 11.06 7.41 2.25
C PRO A 27 11.44 5.98 1.83
N ALA A 28 12.74 5.74 1.62
CA ALA A 28 13.27 4.44 1.21
C ALA A 28 13.23 3.35 2.33
N GLU A 29 12.36 3.51 3.33
CA GLU A 29 12.16 2.51 4.37
C GLU A 29 11.20 1.41 3.92
N ARG A 30 11.43 0.20 4.42
CA ARG A 30 10.65 -1.00 4.08
C ARG A 30 9.12 -0.83 4.13
N PRO A 31 8.53 -0.21 5.17
CA PRO A 31 7.08 -0.03 5.24
C PRO A 31 6.50 0.75 4.05
N TYR A 32 7.19 1.77 3.57
CA TYR A 32 6.75 2.58 2.44
C TYR A 32 6.98 1.87 1.10
N GLN A 33 8.08 1.12 0.97
CA GLN A 33 8.31 0.24 -0.19
C GLN A 33 7.19 -0.80 -0.32
N PHE A 34 6.73 -1.35 0.82
CA PHE A 34 5.63 -2.30 0.85
C PHE A 34 4.29 -1.68 0.42
N LEU A 35 3.98 -0.48 0.91
CA LEU A 35 2.80 0.26 0.48
C LEU A 35 2.84 0.56 -1.02
N ALA A 36 4.00 0.98 -1.55
CA ALA A 36 4.20 1.20 -2.98
C ALA A 36 4.01 -0.10 -3.78
N LEU A 37 4.53 -1.23 -3.29
CA LEU A 37 4.34 -2.53 -3.93
C LEU A 37 2.86 -2.93 -4.00
N LEU A 38 2.11 -2.79 -2.90
CA LEU A 38 0.67 -3.09 -2.88
C LEU A 38 -0.10 -2.21 -3.88
N ALA A 39 0.21 -0.91 -3.92
CA ALA A 39 -0.40 0.02 -4.85
C ALA A 39 -0.08 -0.31 -6.32
N CYS A 40 1.16 -0.70 -6.62
CA CYS A 40 1.55 -1.18 -7.95
C CYS A 40 0.83 -2.47 -8.36
N ARG A 41 0.52 -3.36 -7.41
CA ARG A 41 -0.15 -4.62 -7.69
C ARG A 41 -1.60 -4.41 -8.10
N GLY A 42 -2.33 -3.54 -7.40
CA GLY A 42 -3.73 -3.25 -7.70
C GLY A 42 -4.68 -4.45 -7.62
N VAL A 43 -4.21 -5.59 -7.10
CA VAL A 43 -4.95 -6.85 -6.99
C VAL A 43 -4.71 -7.48 -5.62
N TRP A 44 -5.67 -8.29 -5.17
CA TRP A 44 -5.50 -9.13 -3.98
C TRP A 44 -4.31 -10.06 -4.14
N THR A 45 -3.30 -9.91 -3.28
CA THR A 45 -2.05 -10.69 -3.30
C THR A 45 -1.88 -11.40 -1.97
N THR A 46 -1.47 -12.65 -1.97
CA THR A 46 -1.25 -13.42 -0.72
C THR A 46 -0.07 -12.86 0.07
N ARG A 47 -0.08 -13.06 1.39
CA ARG A 47 1.03 -12.68 2.27
C ARG A 47 2.34 -13.39 1.90
N ASP A 48 2.26 -14.60 1.37
CA ASP A 48 3.44 -15.37 0.96
C ASP A 48 4.08 -14.80 -0.30
N GLU A 49 3.28 -14.52 -1.34
CA GLU A 49 3.76 -13.84 -2.56
C GLU A 49 4.40 -12.48 -2.21
N LEU A 50 3.76 -11.71 -1.33
CA LEU A 50 4.31 -10.44 -0.86
C LEU A 50 5.60 -10.62 -0.06
N ALA A 51 5.70 -11.67 0.76
CA ALA A 51 6.90 -11.98 1.52
C ALA A 51 8.07 -12.38 0.59
N GLU A 52 7.82 -13.16 -0.45
CA GLU A 52 8.84 -13.55 -1.44
C GLU A 52 9.36 -12.34 -2.23
N LEU A 53 8.49 -11.41 -2.62
CA LEU A 53 8.90 -10.18 -3.33
C LEU A 53 9.71 -9.23 -2.46
N MET A 54 9.32 -9.13 -1.19
CA MET A 54 10.00 -8.27 -0.25
C MET A 54 11.33 -8.91 0.20
N TRP A 55 11.44 -10.23 0.33
CA TRP A 55 12.64 -10.90 0.81
C TRP A 55 13.01 -12.12 -0.06
N PRO A 56 13.46 -11.90 -1.30
CA PRO A 56 13.72 -12.98 -2.24
C PRO A 56 14.83 -13.95 -1.77
N ASP A 57 15.80 -13.46 -1.00
CA ASP A 57 16.95 -14.25 -0.54
C ASP A 57 16.75 -14.90 0.84
N ARG A 58 15.53 -14.88 1.39
CA ARG A 58 15.23 -15.43 2.72
C ARG A 58 14.38 -16.68 2.62
N SER A 59 14.50 -17.56 3.62
CA SER A 59 13.58 -18.69 3.75
C SER A 59 12.15 -18.17 3.94
N GLN A 60 11.17 -18.92 3.44
CA GLN A 60 9.76 -18.54 3.52
C GLN A 60 9.30 -18.29 4.97
N ALA A 61 9.76 -19.13 5.92
CA ALA A 61 9.44 -18.95 7.34
C ALA A 61 9.97 -17.61 7.90
N SER A 62 11.21 -17.23 7.54
CA SER A 62 11.79 -15.94 7.94
C SER A 62 11.08 -14.77 7.26
N ALA A 63 10.76 -14.90 5.96
CA ALA A 63 10.05 -13.89 5.20
C ALA A 63 8.64 -13.62 5.78
N ARG A 64 7.88 -14.67 6.15
CA ARG A 64 6.57 -14.53 6.82
C ARG A 64 6.67 -13.81 8.17
N GLY A 65 7.69 -14.13 8.98
CA GLY A 65 7.93 -13.46 10.25
C GLY A 65 8.16 -11.95 10.05
N ASN A 66 9.04 -11.60 9.11
CA ASN A 66 9.31 -10.21 8.76
C ASN A 66 8.07 -9.51 8.17
N MET A 67 7.29 -10.23 7.36
CA MET A 67 6.06 -9.75 6.73
C MET A 67 5.02 -9.32 7.76
N ARG A 68 4.84 -10.10 8.84
CA ARG A 68 3.91 -9.74 9.93
C ARG A 68 4.31 -8.42 10.58
N THR A 69 5.59 -8.27 10.94
CA THR A 69 6.10 -7.04 11.55
C THR A 69 6.00 -5.85 10.59
N LEU A 70 6.30 -6.07 9.31
CA LEU A 70 6.24 -5.05 8.28
C LEU A 70 4.81 -4.56 8.06
N LEU A 71 3.83 -5.46 7.97
CA LEU A 71 2.42 -5.12 7.84
C LEU A 71 1.94 -4.25 9.01
N LEU A 72 2.29 -4.63 10.25
CA LEU A 72 1.94 -3.84 11.42
C LEU A 72 2.54 -2.43 11.36
N ARG A 73 3.79 -2.29 10.92
CA ARG A 73 4.41 -0.97 10.74
C ARG A 73 3.73 -0.15 9.64
N ALA A 74 3.37 -0.78 8.53
CA ALA A 74 2.71 -0.10 7.40
C ALA A 74 1.32 0.43 7.79
N LEU A 75 0.55 -0.35 8.55
CA LEU A 75 -0.77 0.06 9.06
C LEU A 75 -0.71 1.27 10.01
N ASN A 76 0.46 1.55 10.62
CA ASN A 76 0.65 2.66 11.55
C ASN A 76 1.23 3.93 10.88
N ILE A 77 1.51 3.93 9.57
CA ILE A 77 2.07 5.10 8.88
C ILE A 77 1.06 6.24 8.80
N SER A 78 -0.15 5.94 8.31
CA SER A 78 -1.21 6.92 8.16
C SER A 78 -2.56 6.25 8.07
N PRO A 79 -3.59 6.77 8.76
CA PRO A 79 -4.96 6.28 8.65
C PRO A 79 -5.58 6.51 7.27
N GLU A 80 -5.00 7.38 6.42
CA GLU A 80 -5.51 7.63 5.07
C GLU A 80 -5.21 6.50 4.07
N ILE A 81 -4.20 5.67 4.37
CA ILE A 81 -3.77 4.59 3.50
C ILE A 81 -4.47 3.30 3.93
N ILE A 82 -5.50 2.91 3.17
CA ILE A 82 -6.31 1.75 3.49
C ILE A 82 -5.70 0.49 2.85
N ILE A 83 -5.23 -0.42 3.72
CA ILE A 83 -4.88 -1.79 3.34
C ILE A 83 -6.07 -2.68 3.65
N GLU A 84 -6.69 -3.24 2.61
CA GLU A 84 -7.72 -4.25 2.76
C GLU A 84 -7.08 -5.60 3.06
N GLN A 85 -7.69 -6.33 4.01
CA GLN A 85 -7.22 -7.64 4.42
C GLN A 85 -8.36 -8.64 4.32
N GLN A 86 -8.12 -9.74 3.62
CA GLN A 86 -9.06 -10.85 3.52
C GLN A 86 -8.29 -12.15 3.74
N SER A 87 -8.48 -12.77 4.91
CA SER A 87 -7.74 -13.97 5.32
C SER A 87 -6.23 -13.78 5.20
N ASP A 88 -5.59 -14.43 4.23
CA ASP A 88 -4.16 -14.38 3.93
C ASP A 88 -3.81 -13.37 2.82
N ARG A 89 -4.78 -12.67 2.24
CA ARG A 89 -4.59 -11.73 1.13
C ARG A 89 -4.66 -10.28 1.57
N LEU A 90 -3.88 -9.45 0.89
CA LEU A 90 -3.79 -8.02 1.07
C LEU A 90 -4.01 -7.31 -0.27
N ALA A 91 -4.70 -6.17 -0.23
CA ALA A 91 -4.82 -5.25 -1.35
C ALA A 91 -4.77 -3.81 -0.82
N SER A 92 -4.30 -2.87 -1.62
CA SER A 92 -4.53 -1.44 -1.34
C SER A 92 -5.85 -1.01 -1.97
N ARG A 93 -6.70 -0.29 -1.23
CA ARG A 93 -7.84 0.42 -1.83
C ARG A 93 -7.56 1.92 -1.83
N SER A 94 -7.50 2.52 -3.02
CA SER A 94 -7.85 3.94 -3.16
C SER A 94 -9.36 4.02 -3.09
N ARG A 95 -9.91 4.73 -2.10
CA ARG A 95 -11.35 4.95 -2.01
C ARG A 95 -11.76 5.72 -3.28
N PRO A 96 -12.62 5.19 -4.17
CA PRO A 96 -13.03 5.93 -5.34
C PRO A 96 -13.84 7.16 -4.87
N SER A 97 -13.56 8.31 -5.47
CA SER A 97 -14.44 9.47 -5.40
C SER A 97 -15.83 9.05 -5.85
N ARG A 98 -16.85 9.26 -5.00
CA ARG A 98 -18.24 9.16 -5.44
C ARG A 98 -18.53 10.37 -6.32
N ARG A 99 -18.46 10.21 -7.64
CA ARG A 99 -19.28 11.02 -8.54
C ARG A 99 -19.62 10.23 -9.80
N GLY A 100 -20.88 9.82 -9.87
CA GLY A 100 -21.45 8.99 -10.93
C GLY A 100 -22.80 8.41 -10.55
N ALA A 101 -23.67 9.23 -9.93
CA ALA A 101 -25.10 8.96 -9.80
C ALA A 101 -25.74 10.29 -9.41
N ASP A 102 -26.06 11.08 -10.44
CA ASP A 102 -27.27 11.90 -10.55
C ASP A 102 -27.13 12.66 -11.88
N GLY A 103 -27.91 12.18 -12.86
CA GLY A 103 -28.21 12.88 -14.10
C GLY A 103 -29.44 13.77 -13.94
#